data_AF-A0A3D5AMB1-F1
#
_entry.id   AF-A0A3D5AMB1-F1
#
_cell.length_a   1.000
_cell.length_b   1.000
_cell.length_c   1.000
_cell.angle_alpha   90.00
_cell.angle_beta   90.00
_cell.angle_gamma   90.00
#
_symmetry.space_group_name_H-M   'P 1'
#
loop_
_entity.id
_entity.type
_entity.pdbx_description
1 polymer ?
#
loop_
_entity_poly.entity_id
_entity_poly.type
_entity_poly.pdbx_seq_one_letter_code
_entity_poly.pdbx_strand_id
1 'polypeptide(L)'
;MASPHRRRRTPRIPPTPLHGPTDTPPKHLPQANIGESVLDMGMGVVIRGRQADELEECVALLALVHKADGYPSNWPADPARWLTPRGMREAWVAVTGGAQIVGHVMVRNVRGDERAISVSRFCVSPHFRGQGLGIKMLDRAREWAAERGRLLVLEVDSGAVAAVRLYEREGWRRTGSYLADWTTPQGKPVTMLRYTHIPVDHHIGPAQPAPYG
;
A
#
# COMPACT_ATOMS: atom_id res chain seq x y z
N MET A 1 55.01 -36.76 -29.49
CA MET A 1 54.22 -37.92 -29.96
C MET A 1 52.75 -37.63 -29.63
N ALA A 2 52.00 -37.03 -30.56
CA ALA A 2 51.06 -37.67 -31.49
C ALA A 2 49.72 -38.09 -30.82
N SER A 3 48.64 -37.35 -31.16
CA SER A 3 47.21 -37.75 -30.99
C SER A 3 46.85 -38.93 -31.92
N PRO A 4 45.63 -39.54 -31.82
CA PRO A 4 44.41 -38.98 -32.45
C PRO A 4 43.11 -39.21 -31.63
N HIS A 5 42.25 -38.21 -31.47
CA HIS A 5 41.03 -37.94 -32.27
C HIS A 5 40.00 -39.07 -32.43
N ARG A 6 38.80 -38.86 -31.87
CA ARG A 6 37.54 -39.05 -32.62
C ARG A 6 36.41 -38.16 -32.11
N ARG A 7 36.05 -37.17 -32.93
CA ARG A 7 34.86 -36.31 -32.83
C ARG A 7 33.63 -37.10 -33.29
N ARG A 8 32.52 -37.07 -32.55
CA ARG A 8 31.21 -37.53 -33.04
C ARG A 8 30.53 -36.40 -33.81
N ARG A 9 30.10 -36.73 -35.03
CA ARG A 9 29.43 -35.86 -36.00
C ARG A 9 27.94 -35.73 -35.67
N THR A 10 27.44 -34.51 -35.69
CA THR A 10 26.02 -34.16 -35.72
C THR A 10 25.43 -34.41 -37.13
N PRO A 11 24.16 -34.83 -37.26
CA PRO A 11 23.51 -34.98 -38.57
C PRO A 11 23.06 -33.63 -39.14
N ARG A 12 23.26 -33.49 -40.45
CA ARG A 12 22.99 -32.33 -41.31
C ARG A 12 21.66 -32.57 -42.03
N ILE A 13 20.68 -31.69 -41.82
CA ILE A 13 19.37 -31.70 -42.53
C ILE A 13 19.45 -30.67 -43.68
N PRO A 14 18.91 -30.97 -44.89
CA PRO A 14 19.02 -30.11 -46.08
C PRO A 14 18.00 -28.95 -46.10
N PRO A 15 18.23 -27.88 -46.89
CA PRO A 15 17.34 -26.71 -46.96
C PRO A 15 16.40 -26.71 -48.18
N THR A 16 15.50 -25.69 -48.20
CA THR A 16 14.73 -25.04 -49.31
C THR A 16 13.26 -25.52 -49.49
N PRO A 17 12.25 -24.68 -49.90
CA PRO A 17 12.30 -23.31 -50.46
C PRO A 17 11.43 -22.21 -49.81
N LEU A 18 11.75 -20.97 -50.19
CA LEU A 18 10.98 -19.73 -50.04
C LEU A 18 9.53 -19.86 -50.55
N HIS A 19 8.58 -19.28 -49.81
CA HIS A 19 7.37 -18.64 -50.33
C HIS A 19 7.18 -17.30 -49.64
N GLY A 20 6.95 -16.26 -50.43
CA GLY A 20 6.65 -14.89 -50.02
C GLY A 20 5.22 -14.72 -49.46
N PRO A 21 4.84 -13.47 -49.15
CA PRO A 21 3.96 -13.16 -48.03
C PRO A 21 2.48 -13.39 -48.35
N THR A 22 1.72 -13.86 -47.37
CA THR A 22 0.25 -13.73 -47.38
C THR A 22 -0.17 -12.95 -46.16
N ASP A 23 -0.71 -11.79 -46.47
CA ASP A 23 -1.23 -10.75 -45.61
C ASP A 23 -2.58 -11.20 -45.04
N THR A 24 -2.68 -11.43 -43.73
CA THR A 24 -3.96 -11.35 -43.00
C THR A 24 -3.71 -11.12 -41.50
N PRO A 25 -4.17 -10.01 -40.91
CA PRO A 25 -3.89 -9.66 -39.52
C PRO A 25 -4.79 -10.44 -38.53
N PRO A 26 -4.26 -10.86 -37.36
CA PRO A 26 -5.08 -11.39 -36.29
C PRO A 26 -5.90 -10.30 -35.60
N LYS A 27 -7.15 -10.64 -35.35
CA LYS A 27 -8.22 -9.79 -34.80
C LYS A 27 -8.04 -9.57 -33.29
N HIS A 28 -8.18 -8.31 -32.88
CA HIS A 28 -8.56 -7.83 -31.55
C HIS A 28 -7.65 -8.22 -30.36
N LEU A 29 -6.70 -7.33 -30.05
CA LEU A 29 -6.31 -7.07 -28.67
C LEU A 29 -7.40 -6.23 -27.98
N PRO A 30 -7.68 -6.42 -26.68
CA PRO A 30 -8.54 -5.51 -25.95
C PRO A 30 -7.87 -4.14 -25.84
N GLN A 31 -8.51 -3.13 -26.43
CA GLN A 31 -8.14 -1.73 -26.28
C GLN A 31 -8.28 -1.34 -24.80
N ALA A 32 -7.15 -1.05 -24.16
CA ALA A 32 -7.16 -0.19 -23.00
C ALA A 32 -7.66 1.18 -23.47
N ASN A 33 -8.83 1.59 -22.96
CA ASN A 33 -9.36 2.93 -23.16
C ASN A 33 -8.39 3.95 -22.55
N ILE A 34 -7.48 4.46 -23.38
CA ILE A 34 -6.80 5.73 -23.14
C ILE A 34 -7.78 6.84 -23.57
N GLY A 35 -8.64 7.23 -22.64
CA GLY A 35 -9.38 8.48 -22.75
C GLY A 35 -8.39 9.65 -22.69
N GLU A 36 -8.27 10.33 -23.82
CA GLU A 36 -7.50 11.56 -24.00
C GLU A 36 -8.30 12.78 -23.51
N SER A 37 -7.56 13.83 -23.08
CA SER A 37 -8.00 15.17 -22.64
C SER A 37 -8.49 15.24 -21.19
N VAL A 38 -7.81 15.94 -20.27
CA VAL A 38 -7.45 17.37 -20.28
C VAL A 38 -6.10 17.58 -19.58
N LEU A 39 -5.28 18.52 -20.06
CA LEU A 39 -4.09 19.01 -19.35
C LEU A 39 -4.51 19.73 -18.07
N ASP A 40 -4.64 18.98 -16.98
CA ASP A 40 -4.62 19.52 -15.63
C ASP A 40 -3.16 19.76 -15.25
N MET A 41 -2.71 21.02 -15.24
CA MET A 41 -1.49 21.41 -14.54
C MET A 41 -1.71 21.49 -13.01
N GLY A 42 -2.62 20.69 -12.46
CA GLY A 42 -2.62 20.27 -11.07
C GLY A 42 -1.58 19.18 -10.88
N MET A 43 -0.76 19.29 -9.83
CA MET A 43 0.18 18.24 -9.43
C MET A 43 -0.61 16.96 -9.06
N GLY A 44 -0.94 16.13 -10.05
CA GLY A 44 -1.65 14.88 -9.83
C GLY A 44 -0.86 13.98 -8.88
N VAL A 45 -1.50 13.54 -7.81
CA VAL A 45 -0.93 12.56 -6.88
C VAL A 45 -1.59 11.21 -7.13
N VAL A 46 -0.79 10.20 -7.48
CA VAL A 46 -1.23 8.84 -7.74
C VAL A 46 -0.88 7.95 -6.54
N ILE A 47 -1.83 7.12 -6.11
CA ILE A 47 -1.61 6.11 -5.06
C ILE A 47 -1.43 4.74 -5.73
N ARG A 48 -0.26 4.14 -5.52
CA ARG A 48 0.10 2.83 -6.10
C ARG A 48 0.91 1.98 -5.15
N GLY A 49 1.04 0.70 -5.47
CA GLY A 49 1.91 -0.21 -4.71
C GLY A 49 3.34 0.31 -4.66
N ARG A 50 3.95 0.22 -3.47
CA ARG A 50 5.36 0.56 -3.24
C ARG A 50 6.25 -0.49 -3.89
N GLN A 51 7.20 -0.06 -4.69
CA GLN A 51 8.23 -0.94 -5.27
C GLN A 51 9.38 -1.15 -4.29
N ALA A 52 10.11 -2.26 -4.47
CA ALA A 52 11.18 -2.63 -3.52
C ALA A 52 12.39 -1.68 -3.58
N ASP A 53 12.65 -1.09 -4.74
CA ASP A 53 13.72 -0.12 -5.00
C ASP A 53 13.38 1.30 -4.51
N GLU A 54 12.13 1.59 -4.16
CA GLU A 54 11.67 2.90 -3.65
C GLU A 54 11.88 3.10 -2.14
N LEU A 55 12.65 2.21 -1.50
CA LEU A 55 12.79 2.22 -0.06
C LEU A 55 13.57 3.44 0.44
N GLU A 56 14.56 3.90 -0.32
CA GLU A 56 15.37 5.06 0.02
C GLU A 56 14.54 6.34 0.02
N GLU A 57 13.68 6.53 -0.99
CA GLU A 57 12.75 7.65 -1.08
C GLU A 57 11.69 7.61 0.02
N CYS A 58 11.23 6.41 0.40
CA CYS A 58 10.34 6.25 1.55
C CYS A 58 11.03 6.64 2.87
N VAL A 59 12.33 6.33 3.02
CA VAL A 59 13.14 6.77 4.17
C VAL A 59 13.30 8.30 4.16
N ALA A 60 13.51 8.91 2.99
CA ALA A 60 13.58 10.36 2.87
C ALA A 60 12.25 11.04 3.27
N LEU A 61 11.11 10.50 2.83
CA LEU A 61 9.79 10.95 3.30
C LEU A 61 9.66 10.80 4.82
N LEU A 62 10.07 9.65 5.38
CA LEU A 62 9.99 9.40 6.81
C LEU A 62 10.84 10.41 7.61
N ALA A 63 12.03 10.76 7.11
CA ALA A 63 12.89 11.75 7.75
C ALA A 63 12.26 13.16 7.73
N LEU A 64 11.60 13.55 6.63
CA LEU A 64 10.86 14.81 6.55
C LEU A 64 9.72 14.87 7.57
N VAL A 65 8.95 13.78 7.70
CA VAL A 65 7.86 13.67 8.68
C VAL A 65 8.40 13.67 10.11
N HIS A 66 9.50 12.97 10.36
CA HIS A 66 10.12 12.93 11.69
C HIS A 66 10.60 14.31 12.13
N LYS A 67 11.23 15.07 11.22
CA LYS A 67 11.65 16.45 11.50
C LYS A 67 10.47 17.38 11.81
N ALA A 68 9.33 17.18 11.14
CA ALA A 68 8.17 18.05 11.28
C ALA A 68 7.31 17.73 12.52
N ASP A 69 7.09 16.44 12.79
CA ASP A 69 6.07 16.00 13.77
C ASP A 69 6.63 15.07 14.85
N GLY A 70 7.90 14.69 14.74
CA GLY A 70 8.49 13.69 15.62
C GLY A 70 7.99 12.27 15.36
N TYR A 71 7.30 11.97 14.26
CA TYR A 71 6.93 10.61 13.88
C TYR A 71 7.99 9.96 12.98
N PRO A 72 8.48 8.74 13.28
CA PRO A 72 8.17 7.93 14.46
C PRO A 72 8.80 8.54 15.73
N SER A 73 8.14 8.37 16.88
CA SER A 73 8.57 8.97 18.16
C SER A 73 10.02 8.61 18.51
N ASN A 74 10.43 7.39 18.15
CA ASN A 74 11.82 6.95 18.21
C ASN A 74 12.32 6.74 16.77
N TRP A 75 13.29 7.55 16.34
CA TRP A 75 13.93 7.32 15.05
C TRP A 75 14.69 5.98 15.08
N PRO A 76 14.43 5.07 14.13
CA PRO A 76 15.08 3.77 14.11
C PRO A 76 16.54 3.87 13.64
N ALA A 77 17.41 3.02 14.21
CA ALA A 77 18.80 2.87 13.73
C ALA A 77 18.87 2.39 12.26
N ASP A 78 17.88 1.61 11.83
CA ASP A 78 17.71 1.16 10.45
C ASP A 78 16.28 1.50 9.96
N PRO A 79 16.09 2.68 9.34
CA PRO A 79 14.79 3.12 8.84
C PRO A 79 14.24 2.26 7.71
N ALA A 80 15.12 1.74 6.85
CA ALA A 80 14.74 0.88 5.73
C ALA A 80 14.14 -0.45 6.24
N ARG A 81 14.79 -1.08 7.21
CA ARG A 81 14.26 -2.28 7.88
C ARG A 81 13.00 -1.98 8.71
N TRP A 82 12.92 -0.80 9.31
CA TRP A 82 11.72 -0.39 10.05
C TRP A 82 10.48 -0.22 9.16
N LEU A 83 10.67 0.17 7.89
CA LEU A 83 9.66 0.24 6.84
C LEU A 83 9.38 -1.11 6.14
N THR A 84 10.08 -2.18 6.52
CA THR A 84 9.90 -3.54 6.00
C THR A 84 9.78 -4.58 7.14
N PRO A 85 8.90 -4.35 8.14
CA PRO A 85 8.84 -5.24 9.29
C PRO A 85 8.23 -6.60 8.93
N ARG A 86 8.58 -7.63 9.72
CA ARG A 86 7.99 -8.96 9.59
C ARG A 86 6.45 -8.87 9.70
N GLY A 87 5.77 -9.58 8.81
CA GLY A 87 4.31 -9.61 8.77
C GLY A 87 3.66 -8.43 8.06
N MET A 88 4.46 -7.54 7.43
CA MET A 88 3.97 -6.66 6.37
C MET A 88 3.30 -7.50 5.27
N ARG A 89 2.15 -7.02 4.78
CA ARG A 89 1.37 -7.70 3.74
C ARG A 89 1.32 -6.92 2.44
N GLU A 90 1.21 -5.59 2.54
CA GLU A 90 1.19 -4.69 1.39
C GLU A 90 1.59 -3.28 1.82
N ALA A 91 2.16 -2.50 0.91
CA ALA A 91 2.44 -1.08 1.10
C ALA A 91 2.12 -0.26 -0.15
N TRP A 92 1.68 0.96 0.06
CA TRP A 92 1.38 1.93 -0.97
C TRP A 92 2.11 3.23 -0.72
N VAL A 93 2.42 3.90 -1.82
CA VAL A 93 3.00 5.24 -1.86
C VAL A 93 2.07 6.18 -2.61
N ALA A 94 2.03 7.43 -2.17
CA ALA A 94 1.44 8.52 -2.91
C ALA A 94 2.57 9.25 -3.65
N VAL A 95 2.45 9.39 -4.96
CA VAL A 95 3.52 9.88 -5.84
C VAL A 95 3.01 11.05 -6.68
N THR A 96 3.73 12.16 -6.70
CA THR A 96 3.39 13.32 -7.54
C THR A 96 3.71 13.05 -9.01
N GLY A 97 3.19 13.89 -9.92
CA GLY A 97 3.56 13.85 -11.34
C GLY A 97 5.07 14.02 -11.61
N GLY A 98 5.84 14.58 -10.67
CA GLY A 98 7.30 14.66 -10.72
C GLY A 98 8.03 13.46 -10.11
N ALA A 99 7.35 12.32 -9.94
CA ALA A 99 7.87 11.09 -9.34
C ALA A 99 8.30 11.18 -7.86
N GLN A 100 7.91 12.23 -7.14
CA GLN A 100 8.24 12.36 -5.72
C GLN A 100 7.26 11.58 -4.85
N ILE A 101 7.77 10.73 -3.96
CA ILE A 101 6.98 10.08 -2.91
C ILE A 101 6.62 11.09 -1.82
N VAL A 102 5.32 11.31 -1.63
CA VAL A 102 4.76 12.31 -0.71
C VAL A 102 3.84 11.71 0.36
N GLY A 103 3.62 10.40 0.31
CA GLY A 103 2.91 9.65 1.34
C GLY A 103 3.30 8.19 1.32
N HIS A 104 3.18 7.54 2.47
CA HIS A 104 3.40 6.11 2.64
C HIS A 104 2.35 5.53 3.60
N VAL A 105 1.83 4.35 3.28
CA VAL A 105 0.97 3.55 4.17
C VAL A 105 1.26 2.08 3.92
N MET A 106 1.26 1.28 4.98
CA MET A 106 1.32 -0.18 4.84
C MET A 106 0.29 -0.87 5.71
N VAL A 107 0.04 -2.13 5.40
CA VAL A 107 -0.77 -3.01 6.23
C VAL A 107 0.04 -4.23 6.69
N ARG A 108 -0.20 -4.68 7.92
CA ARG A 108 0.47 -5.82 8.54
C ARG A 108 -0.49 -6.69 9.33
N ASN A 109 -0.14 -7.95 9.52
CA ASN A 109 -0.91 -8.86 10.37
C ASN A 109 -1.00 -8.35 11.81
N VAL A 110 -2.17 -8.50 12.42
CA VAL A 110 -2.37 -8.31 13.86
C VAL A 110 -1.98 -9.59 14.58
N ARG A 111 -1.15 -9.49 15.62
CA ARG A 111 -0.73 -10.67 16.40
C ARG A 111 -1.94 -11.24 17.14
N GLY A 112 -2.24 -12.52 16.91
CA GLY A 112 -3.33 -13.22 17.59
C GLY A 112 -4.73 -12.93 17.04
N ASP A 113 -4.85 -12.19 15.93
CA ASP A 113 -6.14 -11.93 15.28
C ASP A 113 -6.01 -12.02 13.76
N GLU A 114 -6.27 -13.21 13.22
CA GLU A 114 -6.14 -13.47 11.78
C GLU A 114 -7.23 -12.79 10.93
N ARG A 115 -8.32 -12.36 11.58
CA ARG A 115 -9.45 -11.67 10.93
C ARG A 115 -9.17 -10.18 10.73
N ALA A 116 -8.18 -9.63 11.44
CA ALA A 116 -7.82 -8.22 11.37
C ALA A 116 -6.49 -7.98 10.64
N ILE A 117 -6.40 -6.83 9.98
CA ILE A 117 -5.18 -6.30 9.40
C ILE A 117 -4.98 -4.87 9.92
N SER A 118 -3.77 -4.56 10.39
CA SER A 118 -3.46 -3.25 10.97
C SER A 118 -2.78 -2.36 9.94
N VAL A 119 -3.29 -1.15 9.77
CA VAL A 119 -2.56 -0.06 9.13
C VAL A 119 -1.36 0.31 10.00
N SER A 120 -0.22 0.50 9.36
CA SER A 120 1.01 0.91 10.02
C SER A 120 1.85 1.78 9.08
N ARG A 121 2.89 2.42 9.63
CA ARG A 121 3.85 3.26 8.89
C ARG A 121 3.13 4.29 8.01
N PHE A 122 2.05 4.86 8.54
CA PHE A 122 1.21 5.78 7.82
C PHE A 122 1.70 7.21 8.04
N CYS A 123 2.16 7.86 6.98
CA CYS A 123 2.58 9.25 7.03
C CYS A 123 2.36 9.95 5.69
N VAL A 124 2.06 11.24 5.76
CA VAL A 124 1.94 12.14 4.61
C VAL A 124 2.90 13.29 4.81
N SER A 125 3.61 13.66 3.74
CA SER A 125 4.52 14.80 3.70
C SER A 125 3.81 16.05 4.22
N PRO A 126 4.43 16.85 5.10
CA PRO A 126 3.84 18.08 5.64
C PRO A 126 3.28 19.02 4.56
N HIS A 127 3.94 19.10 3.40
CA HIS A 127 3.56 19.95 2.28
C HIS A 127 2.29 19.49 1.52
N PHE A 128 1.82 18.26 1.76
CA PHE A 128 0.68 17.65 1.07
C PHE A 128 -0.50 17.35 2.02
N ARG A 129 -0.48 17.93 3.23
CA ARG A 129 -1.55 17.79 4.22
C ARG A 129 -2.69 18.76 3.94
N GLY A 130 -3.85 18.50 4.55
CA GLY A 130 -5.04 19.32 4.39
C GLY A 130 -5.78 19.14 3.06
N GLN A 131 -5.27 18.30 2.15
CA GLN A 131 -5.81 18.08 0.81
C GLN A 131 -6.51 16.72 0.65
N GLY A 132 -6.84 16.05 1.76
CA GLY A 132 -7.50 14.74 1.76
C GLY A 132 -6.63 13.55 1.33
N LEU A 133 -5.33 13.75 1.05
CA LEU A 133 -4.44 12.67 0.61
C LEU A 133 -4.36 11.51 1.60
N GLY A 134 -4.27 11.80 2.90
CA GLY A 134 -4.25 10.77 3.93
C GLY A 134 -5.51 9.89 3.94
N ILE A 135 -6.67 10.47 3.66
CA ILE A 135 -7.95 9.75 3.57
C ILE A 135 -7.91 8.81 2.37
N LYS A 136 -7.53 9.32 1.19
CA LYS A 136 -7.39 8.50 -0.03
C LYS A 136 -6.43 7.32 0.15
N MET A 137 -5.37 7.48 0.93
CA MET A 137 -4.43 6.41 1.25
C MET A 137 -5.04 5.37 2.20
N LEU A 138 -5.83 5.79 3.20
CA LEU A 138 -6.57 4.89 4.07
C LEU A 138 -7.66 4.12 3.30
N ASP A 139 -8.33 4.77 2.35
CA ASP A 139 -9.32 4.12 1.48
C ASP A 139 -8.69 3.00 0.67
N ARG A 140 -7.49 3.22 0.10
CA ARG A 140 -6.75 2.14 -0.59
C ARG A 140 -6.44 0.96 0.33
N ALA A 141 -6.02 1.21 1.58
CA ALA A 141 -5.79 0.14 2.55
C ALA A 141 -7.10 -0.59 2.91
N ARG A 142 -8.23 0.14 2.95
CA ARG A 142 -9.56 -0.40 3.24
C ARG A 142 -10.08 -1.28 2.12
N GLU A 143 -9.96 -0.84 0.87
CA GLU A 143 -10.29 -1.63 -0.33
C GLU A 143 -9.54 -2.97 -0.29
N TRP A 144 -8.23 -2.92 -0.11
CA TRP A 144 -7.39 -4.13 -0.05
C TRP A 144 -7.81 -5.10 1.06
N ALA A 145 -8.18 -4.57 2.23
CA ALA A 145 -8.64 -5.37 3.37
C ALA A 145 -10.03 -5.99 3.11
N ALA A 146 -10.95 -5.22 2.54
CA ALA A 146 -12.30 -5.65 2.21
C ALA A 146 -12.30 -6.79 1.17
N GLU A 147 -11.50 -6.65 0.11
CA GLU A 147 -11.30 -7.71 -0.90
C GLU A 147 -10.84 -9.05 -0.30
N ARG A 148 -10.22 -9.02 0.88
CA ARG A 148 -9.66 -10.19 1.57
C ARG A 148 -10.49 -10.62 2.79
N GLY A 149 -11.68 -10.04 2.97
CA GLY A 149 -12.56 -10.30 4.11
C GLY A 149 -11.89 -10.00 5.45
N ARG A 150 -11.01 -9.00 5.49
CA ARG A 150 -10.28 -8.60 6.71
C ARG A 150 -10.84 -7.30 7.28
N LEU A 151 -10.97 -7.26 8.61
CA LEU A 151 -11.26 -6.02 9.33
C LEU A 151 -10.01 -5.13 9.36
N LEU A 152 -10.10 -3.94 8.77
CA LEU A 152 -9.02 -2.95 8.87
C LEU A 152 -9.05 -2.29 10.26
N VAL A 153 -7.91 -2.29 10.93
CA VAL A 153 -7.72 -1.64 12.23
C VAL A 153 -6.58 -0.64 12.19
N LEU A 154 -6.65 0.37 13.04
CA LEU A 154 -5.59 1.35 13.26
C LEU A 154 -5.10 1.23 14.70
N GLU A 155 -3.79 1.27 14.88
CA GLU A 155 -3.16 1.37 16.19
C GLU A 155 -2.28 2.61 16.19
N VAL A 156 -2.57 3.56 17.08
CA VAL A 156 -1.95 4.88 17.09
C VAL A 156 -1.56 5.29 18.51
N ASP A 157 -0.41 5.95 18.66
CA ASP A 157 -0.05 6.58 19.93
C ASP A 157 -1.12 7.62 20.31
N SER A 158 -1.62 7.56 21.54
CA SER A 158 -2.53 8.55 22.11
C SER A 158 -2.02 10.00 22.03
N GLY A 159 -0.69 10.19 21.98
CA GLY A 159 -0.05 11.50 21.79
C GLY A 159 -0.09 12.01 20.34
N ALA A 160 -0.40 11.18 19.35
CA ALA A 160 -0.49 11.58 17.95
C ALA A 160 -1.86 12.24 17.63
N VAL A 161 -2.12 13.40 18.27
CA VAL A 161 -3.41 14.10 18.26
C VAL A 161 -3.95 14.36 16.85
N ALA A 162 -3.09 14.71 15.89
CA ALA A 162 -3.52 14.95 14.51
C ALA A 162 -4.07 13.69 13.82
N ALA A 163 -3.46 12.52 14.06
CA ALA A 163 -3.92 11.24 13.54
C ALA A 163 -5.22 10.80 14.23
N VAL A 164 -5.31 10.95 15.56
CA VAL A 164 -6.54 10.67 16.33
C VAL A 164 -7.72 11.49 15.78
N ARG A 165 -7.55 12.80 15.60
CA ARG A 165 -8.59 13.68 15.04
C ARG A 165 -8.98 13.30 13.61
N LEU A 166 -8.01 12.91 12.79
CA LEU A 166 -8.28 12.38 11.45
C LEU A 166 -9.20 11.17 11.54
N TYR A 167 -8.81 10.14 12.31
CA TYR A 167 -9.58 8.91 12.40
C TYR A 167 -11.00 9.13 12.92
N GLU A 168 -11.16 9.91 13.98
CA GLU A 168 -12.47 10.20 14.55
C GLU A 168 -13.37 10.98 13.58
N ARG A 169 -12.81 11.93 12.82
CA ARG A 169 -13.55 12.66 11.78
C ARG A 169 -13.97 11.75 10.62
N GLU A 170 -13.11 10.80 10.23
CA GLU A 170 -13.41 9.82 9.18
C GLU A 170 -14.26 8.63 9.69
N GLY A 171 -14.94 8.78 10.84
CA GLY A 171 -15.92 7.81 11.33
C GLY A 171 -15.33 6.55 11.99
N TRP A 172 -14.01 6.51 12.22
CA TRP A 172 -13.39 5.41 12.95
C TRP A 172 -13.80 5.44 14.42
N ARG A 173 -14.07 4.26 14.98
CA ARG A 173 -14.46 4.13 16.39
C ARG A 173 -13.32 3.52 17.19
N ARG A 174 -12.97 4.16 18.30
CA ARG A 174 -12.04 3.59 19.28
C ARG A 174 -12.67 2.34 19.89
N THR A 175 -11.96 1.22 19.81
CA THR A 175 -12.39 -0.09 20.34
C THR A 175 -11.53 -0.59 21.49
N GLY A 176 -10.41 0.08 21.76
CA GLY A 176 -9.57 -0.27 22.90
C GLY A 176 -8.37 0.64 23.07
N SER A 177 -7.57 0.33 24.08
CA SER A 177 -6.24 0.89 24.28
C SER A 177 -5.37 -0.06 25.08
N TYR A 178 -4.06 0.02 24.91
CA TYR A 178 -3.08 -0.79 25.62
C TYR A 178 -1.77 -0.03 25.80
N LEU A 179 -0.94 -0.43 26.76
CA LEU A 179 0.41 0.11 26.91
C LEU A 179 1.34 -0.53 25.88
N ALA A 180 2.07 0.29 25.14
CA ALA A 180 3.10 -0.17 24.23
C ALA A 180 4.25 -0.86 25.00
N ASP A 181 4.96 -1.75 24.31
CA ASP A 181 6.21 -2.37 24.80
C ASP A 181 7.44 -1.46 24.63
N TRP A 182 7.22 -0.19 24.27
CA TRP A 182 8.25 0.82 24.10
C TRP A 182 7.85 2.15 24.77
N THR A 183 8.86 2.99 25.03
CA THR A 183 8.69 4.31 25.64
C THR A 183 9.07 5.42 24.67
N THR A 184 8.57 6.64 24.90
CA THR A 184 9.04 7.83 24.18
C THR A 184 10.55 8.06 24.41
N PRO A 185 11.21 8.96 23.65
CA PRO A 185 12.62 9.30 23.89
C PRO A 185 12.91 9.79 25.32
N GLN A 186 11.90 10.34 26.00
CA GLN A 186 11.98 10.80 27.39
C GLN A 186 11.67 9.69 28.41
N GLY A 187 11.59 8.43 27.97
CA GLY A 187 11.29 7.29 28.84
C GLY A 187 9.83 7.21 29.31
N LYS A 188 8.91 7.96 28.71
CA LYS A 188 7.50 7.93 29.12
C LYS A 188 6.78 6.72 28.52
N PRO A 189 5.91 6.03 29.28
CA PRO A 189 5.05 4.99 28.74
C PRO A 189 4.18 5.53 27.61
N VAL A 190 3.97 4.73 26.56
CA VAL A 190 3.08 5.07 25.45
C VAL A 190 1.79 4.28 25.55
N THR A 191 0.66 4.99 25.46
CA THR A 191 -0.65 4.35 25.33
C THR A 191 -1.02 4.28 23.85
N MET A 192 -1.16 3.06 23.34
CA MET A 192 -1.70 2.80 22.01
C MET A 192 -3.23 2.80 22.06
N LEU A 193 -3.86 3.49 21.12
CA LEU A 193 -5.29 3.48 20.90
C LEU A 193 -5.60 2.58 19.70
N ARG A 194 -6.59 1.71 19.84
CA ARG A 194 -7.07 0.86 18.74
C ARG A 194 -8.37 1.41 18.19
N TYR A 195 -8.43 1.58 16.87
CA TYR A 195 -9.60 2.03 16.13
C TYR A 195 -10.01 0.99 15.09
N THR A 196 -11.32 0.85 14.89
CA THR A 196 -11.90 0.06 13.81
C THR A 196 -12.81 0.96 12.98
N HIS A 197 -12.83 0.73 11.67
CA HIS A 197 -13.82 1.35 10.81
C HIS A 197 -15.03 0.42 10.76
N ILE A 198 -16.03 0.66 11.61
CA ILE A 198 -17.29 -0.08 11.55
C ILE A 198 -18.02 0.43 10.29
N PRO A 199 -18.37 -0.43 9.32
CA PRO A 199 -19.25 -0.02 8.25
C PRO A 199 -20.52 0.54 8.88
N VAL A 200 -20.91 1.76 8.53
CA VAL A 200 -22.27 2.20 8.82
C VAL A 200 -23.15 1.30 7.97
N ASP A 201 -23.88 0.38 8.57
CA ASP A 201 -24.90 -0.39 7.87
C ASP A 201 -25.86 0.62 7.24
N HIS A 202 -25.80 0.80 5.92
CA HIS A 202 -26.94 1.33 5.19
C HIS A 202 -28.08 0.36 5.45
N HIS A 203 -29.10 0.84 6.16
CA HIS A 203 -30.24 0.07 6.64
C HIS A 203 -30.69 -0.98 5.61
N ILE A 204 -30.55 -2.25 5.93
CA ILE A 204 -31.45 -3.26 5.41
C ILE A 204 -32.78 -2.98 6.10
N GLY A 205 -33.72 -2.34 5.38
CA GLY A 205 -35.10 -2.21 5.83
C GLY A 205 -35.67 -3.58 6.22
N PRO A 206 -36.64 -3.65 7.14
CA PRO A 206 -37.12 -4.92 7.65
C PRO A 206 -37.56 -5.83 6.50
N ALA A 207 -37.02 -7.06 6.51
CA ALA A 207 -37.39 -8.09 5.54
C ALA A 207 -38.92 -8.25 5.55
N GLN A 208 -39.53 -7.98 4.42
CA GLN A 208 -40.96 -8.18 4.21
C GLN A 208 -41.22 -9.69 4.30
N PRO A 209 -42.14 -10.15 5.17
CA PRO A 209 -42.42 -11.58 5.28
C PRO A 209 -42.98 -12.09 3.95
N ALA A 210 -42.44 -13.21 3.47
CA ALA A 210 -42.90 -13.88 2.26
C ALA A 210 -44.41 -14.18 2.36
N PRO A 211 -45.19 -14.02 1.27
CA PRO A 211 -46.58 -14.41 1.28
C PRO A 211 -46.66 -15.94 1.46
N TYR A 212 -47.48 -16.36 2.42
CA TYR A 212 -47.83 -17.76 2.61
C TYR A 212 -48.46 -18.30 1.32
N GLY A 213 -47.88 -19.37 0.79
CA GLY A 213 -48.47 -20.26 -0.21
C GLY A 213 -48.73 -21.62 0.41
#